data_AF-A0A955V8V5-F1
#
_entry.id   AF-A0A955V8V5-F1
#
_cell.length_a   1.000
_cell.length_b   1.000
_cell.length_c   1.000
_cell.angle_alpha   90.00
_cell.angle_beta   90.00
_cell.angle_gamma   90.00
#
_symmetry.space_group_name_H-M   'P 1'
#
loop_
_entity.id
_entity.type
_entity.pdbx_description
1 polymer ?
#
loop_
_entity_poly.entity_id
_entity_poly.type
_entity_poly.pdbx_seq_one_letter_code
_entity_poly.pdbx_strand_id
1 'polypeptide(L)'
;DVVNASLYDGSTAVAEAALMALRLAPKARARVLVSEAIHPEYRDVVRMYVESGGFEVVEIPWTSEGTTDLAAAEAALVDGAA
;
A
#
# COMPACT_ATOMS: atom_id res chain seq x y z
N ASP A 1 15.13 28.28 -7.38
CA ASP A 1 13.92 27.82 -6.70
C ASP A 1 14.03 26.31 -6.53
N VAL A 2 14.34 25.85 -5.32
CA VAL A 2 14.51 24.42 -5.01
C VAL A 2 13.17 23.97 -4.47
N VAL A 3 12.31 23.52 -5.37
CA VAL A 3 10.96 23.11 -5.02
C VAL A 3 11.03 21.77 -4.29
N ASN A 4 10.67 21.77 -3.00
CA ASN A 4 10.30 20.56 -2.26
C ASN A 4 8.86 20.18 -2.65
N ALA A 5 8.68 19.65 -3.86
CA ALA A 5 7.37 19.37 -4.44
C ALA A 5 6.90 17.91 -4.28
N SER A 6 7.72 17.00 -3.74
CA SER A 6 7.47 15.55 -3.89
C SER A 6 7.46 14.75 -2.60
N LEU A 7 8.03 15.25 -1.50
CA LEU A 7 8.17 14.44 -0.28
C LEU A 7 6.87 14.34 0.54
N TYR A 8 6.02 15.38 0.48
CA TYR A 8 4.81 15.47 1.29
C TYR A 8 3.50 15.19 0.54
N ASP A 9 3.53 15.17 -0.80
CA ASP A 9 2.33 14.87 -1.61
C ASP A 9 2.31 13.41 -2.10
N GLY A 10 3.47 12.79 -2.35
CA GLY A 10 3.50 11.39 -2.81
C GLY A 10 3.10 10.39 -1.73
N SER A 11 3.73 10.44 -0.56
CA SER A 11 3.48 9.51 0.56
C SER A 11 2.08 9.66 1.12
N THR A 12 1.62 10.90 1.32
CA THR A 12 0.28 11.21 1.85
C THR A 12 -0.82 10.90 0.83
N ALA A 13 -0.64 11.21 -0.45
CA ALA A 13 -1.63 10.87 -1.48
C ALA A 13 -1.82 9.36 -1.62
N VAL A 14 -0.74 8.57 -1.52
CA VAL A 14 -0.85 7.10 -1.52
C VAL A 14 -1.63 6.61 -0.30
N ALA A 15 -1.39 7.17 0.89
CA ALA A 15 -2.13 6.83 2.09
C ALA A 15 -3.62 7.21 2.00
N GLU A 16 -3.94 8.40 1.47
CA GLU A 16 -5.32 8.82 1.27
C GLU A 16 -6.04 7.93 0.23
N ALA A 17 -5.37 7.59 -0.86
CA ALA A 17 -5.89 6.66 -1.86
C ALA A 17 -6.18 5.28 -1.27
N ALA A 18 -5.27 4.76 -0.44
CA ALA A 18 -5.45 3.50 0.27
C ALA A 18 -6.68 3.55 1.20
N LEU A 19 -6.81 4.62 1.99
CA LEU A 19 -7.97 4.81 2.87
C LEU A 19 -9.29 4.98 2.08
N MET A 20 -9.27 5.62 0.91
CA MET A 20 -10.46 5.70 0.05
C MET A 20 -10.87 4.32 -0.47
N ALA A 21 -9.91 3.50 -0.92
CA ALA A 21 -10.17 2.13 -1.36
C ALA A 21 -10.78 1.28 -0.23
N LEU A 22 -10.22 1.38 0.99
CA LEU A 22 -10.72 0.66 2.16
C LEU A 22 -12.17 1.02 2.54
N ARG A 23 -12.60 2.27 2.29
CA ARG A 23 -13.99 2.69 2.54
C ARG A 23 -14.98 2.05 1.57
N LEU A 24 -14.53 1.70 0.36
CA LEU A 24 -15.36 1.04 -0.66
C LEU A 24 -15.36 -0.49 -0.49
N ALA A 25 -14.32 -1.05 0.12
CA ALA A 25 -14.19 -2.48 0.35
C ALA A 25 -15.09 -2.97 1.51
N PRO A 26 -15.64 -4.19 1.45
CA PRO A 26 -16.28 -4.82 2.60
C PRO A 26 -15.29 -4.98 3.77
N LYS A 27 -15.66 -4.50 4.96
CA LYS A 27 -14.76 -4.47 6.13
C LYS A 27 -14.10 -5.82 6.46
N ALA A 28 -14.79 -6.93 6.26
CA ALA A 28 -14.28 -8.28 6.53
C ALA A 28 -13.07 -8.68 5.66
N ARG A 29 -12.84 -7.96 4.55
CA ARG A 29 -11.83 -8.27 3.52
C ARG A 29 -10.94 -7.06 3.21
N ALA A 30 -11.09 -5.98 3.96
CA ALA A 30 -10.46 -4.72 3.67
C ALA A 30 -9.00 -4.74 4.18
N ARG A 31 -8.06 -4.78 3.24
CA ARG A 31 -6.62 -4.64 3.49
C ARG A 31 -5.95 -3.95 2.31
N VAL A 32 -4.73 -3.47 2.52
CA VAL A 32 -3.95 -2.75 1.50
C VAL A 32 -2.74 -3.59 1.12
N LEU A 33 -2.57 -3.84 -0.17
CA LEU A 33 -1.38 -4.47 -0.73
C LEU A 33 -0.47 -3.38 -1.27
N VAL A 34 0.78 -3.33 -0.83
CA VAL A 34 1.76 -2.32 -1.25
C VAL A 34 3.03 -3.02 -1.73
N SER A 35 3.59 -2.57 -2.86
CA SER A 35 4.85 -3.13 -3.36
C SER A 35 6.00 -2.71 -2.46
N GLU A 36 6.90 -3.63 -2.11
CA GLU A 36 8.17 -3.30 -1.46
C GLU A 36 9.01 -2.35 -2.33
N ALA A 37 8.84 -2.39 -3.65
CA ALA A 37 9.68 -1.66 -4.62
C ALA A 37 9.48 -0.14 -4.59
N ILE A 38 8.48 0.37 -3.85
CA ILE A 38 8.31 1.81 -3.65
C ILE A 38 9.16 2.32 -2.49
N HIS A 39 9.32 3.64 -2.42
CA HIS A 39 10.13 4.28 -1.39
C HIS A 39 9.70 3.84 0.03
N PRO A 40 10.63 3.46 0.93
CA PRO A 40 10.31 2.97 2.27
C PRO A 40 9.45 3.95 3.08
N GLU A 41 9.74 5.25 3.00
CA GLU A 41 8.94 6.27 3.71
C GLU A 41 7.47 6.28 3.27
N TYR A 42 7.16 5.89 2.03
CA TYR A 42 5.78 5.85 1.55
C TYR A 42 5.06 4.64 2.16
N ARG A 43 5.76 3.52 2.30
CA ARG A 43 5.25 2.32 2.98
C ARG A 43 5.00 2.62 4.45
N ASP A 44 5.91 3.32 5.13
CA ASP A 44 5.77 3.71 6.53
C ASP A 44 4.55 4.61 6.77
N VAL A 45 4.34 5.61 5.90
CA VAL A 45 3.19 6.51 6.00
C VAL A 45 1.88 5.76 5.76
N VAL A 46 1.81 4.91 4.72
CA VAL A 46 0.64 4.08 4.43
C VAL A 46 0.33 3.16 5.61
N ARG A 47 1.35 2.47 6.14
CA ARG A 47 1.24 1.59 7.31
C ARG A 47 0.62 2.31 8.48
N MET A 48 1.16 3.47 8.85
CA MET A 48 0.67 4.26 9.98
C MET A 48 -0.81 4.63 9.81
N TYR A 49 -1.22 5.10 8.63
CA TYR A 49 -2.59 5.53 8.37
C TYR A 49 -3.57 4.36 8.31
N VAL A 50 -3.19 3.26 7.68
CA VAL A 50 -4.05 2.11 7.45
C VAL A 50 -4.22 1.27 8.72
N GLU A 51 -3.12 0.98 9.42
CA GLU A 51 -3.16 0.17 10.65
C GLU A 51 -3.84 0.92 11.81
N SER A 52 -3.70 2.26 11.89
CA SER A 52 -4.46 3.06 12.86
C SER A 52 -5.99 3.02 12.60
N GLY A 53 -6.41 2.72 11.38
CA GLY A 53 -7.79 2.45 11.00
C GLY A 53 -8.27 1.02 11.30
N GLY A 54 -7.41 0.15 11.82
CA GLY A 54 -7.70 -1.26 12.12
C GLY A 54 -7.65 -2.18 10.91
N PHE A 55 -7.01 -1.76 9.82
CA PHE A 55 -6.84 -2.56 8.61
C PHE A 55 -5.40 -3.05 8.46
N GLU A 56 -5.20 -4.12 7.69
CA GLU A 56 -3.88 -4.71 7.44
C GLU A 56 -3.19 -4.05 6.25
N VAL A 57 -1.86 -3.88 6.33
CA VAL A 57 -0.99 -3.61 5.18
C VAL A 57 -0.12 -4.83 4.91
N VAL A 58 -0.22 -5.36 3.70
CA VAL A 58 0.58 -6.49 3.22
C VAL A 58 1.59 -5.98 2.20
N GLU A 59 2.88 -6.21 2.46
CA GLU A 59 3.94 -5.87 1.52
C GLU A 59 4.15 -6.99 0.50
N ILE A 60 4.22 -6.63 -0.78
CA ILE A 60 4.45 -7.55 -1.89
C ILE A 60 5.92 -7.45 -2.29
N PRO A 61 6.67 -8.57 -2.27
CA PRO A 61 8.09 -8.55 -2.59
C PRO A 61 8.34 -8.14 -4.04
N TRP A 62 9.56 -7.70 -4.32
CA TRP A 62 10.03 -7.56 -5.70
C TRP A 62 10.74 -8.83 -6.18
N THR A 63 10.73 -9.04 -7.49
CA THR A 63 11.46 -10.11 -8.15
C THR A 63 12.94 -9.78 -8.30
N SER A 64 13.75 -10.73 -8.78
CA SER A 64 15.17 -10.49 -9.11
C SER A 64 15.39 -9.37 -10.13
N GLU A 65 14.36 -9.04 -10.91
CA GLU A 65 14.36 -7.99 -11.93
C GLU A 65 14.02 -6.61 -11.35
N GLY A 66 13.74 -6.52 -10.03
CA GLY A 66 13.43 -5.27 -9.33
C GLY A 66 12.00 -4.78 -9.54
N THR A 67 11.12 -5.62 -10.08
CA THR A 67 9.69 -5.32 -10.27
C THR A 67 8.84 -6.00 -9.20
N THR A 68 7.67 -5.45 -8.87
CA THR A 68 6.71 -6.12 -7.98
C THR A 68 6.39 -7.54 -8.46
N ASP A 69 6.43 -8.51 -7.56
CA ASP A 69 5.98 -9.88 -7.83
C ASP A 69 4.45 -9.92 -7.96
N LEU A 70 3.97 -9.92 -9.20
CA LEU A 70 2.53 -9.95 -9.49
C LEU A 70 1.88 -11.28 -9.11
N ALA A 71 2.61 -12.40 -9.13
CA ALA A 71 2.07 -13.68 -8.70
C ALA A 71 1.84 -13.70 -7.19
N ALA A 72 2.78 -13.13 -6.41
CA ALA A 72 2.58 -12.92 -4.98
C ALA A 72 1.42 -11.95 -4.69
N ALA A 73 1.28 -10.88 -5.48
CA ALA A 73 0.14 -9.96 -5.36
C ALA A 73 -1.21 -10.64 -5.62
N GLU A 74 -1.30 -11.47 -6.67
CA GLU A 74 -2.53 -12.22 -7.01
C GLU A 74 -2.90 -13.23 -5.93
N ALA A 75 -1.92 -13.99 -5.41
CA ALA A 75 -2.15 -14.92 -4.30
C ALA A 75 -2.68 -14.18 -3.06
N ALA A 76 -2.06 -13.06 -2.71
CA ALA A 76 -2.50 -12.23 -1.60
C ALA A 76 -3.87 -11.57 -1.85
N LEU A 77 -4.30 -11.31 -3.09
CA LEU A 77 -5.67 -10.86 -3.33
C LEU A 77 -6.69 -11.98 -3.05
N VAL A 78 -6.40 -13.22 -3.46
CA VAL A 78 -7.30 -14.36 -3.29
C VAL A 78 -7.44 -14.74 -1.81
N ASP A 79 -6.34 -14.76 -1.05
CA ASP A 79 -6.36 -15.09 0.39
C ASP A 79 -7.25 -14.12 1.19
N GLY A 80 -7.33 -12.86 0.77
CA GLY A 80 -8.18 -11.85 1.40
C GLY A 80 -9.64 -11.88 0.92
N ALA A 81 -9.92 -12.61 -0.16
CA ALA A 81 -11.24 -12.79 -0.73
C ALA A 81 -11.96 -14.07 -0.26
N ALA A 82 -11.31 -14.89 0.58
CA ALA A 82 -11.92 -16.04 1.23
C ALA A 82 -12.95 -15.63 2.31
#